data_AF-A0A968DKA0-F1
#
_entry.id   AF-A0A968DKA0-F1
#
_cell.length_a   1.000
_cell.length_b   1.000
_cell.length_c   1.000
_cell.angle_alpha   90.00
_cell.angle_beta   90.00
_cell.angle_gamma   90.00
#
_symmetry.space_group_name_H-M   'P 1'
#
loop_
_entity.id
_entity.type
_entity.pdbx_description
1 polymer ?
#
loop_
_entity_poly.entity_id
_entity_poly.type
_entity_poly.pdbx_seq_one_letter_code
_entity_poly.pdbx_strand_id
1 'polypeptide(L)'
;GENPCNVDKIFRKIKQFGHHARQAGGVCGIEMALMDLAGKAYGVPAYQLAGGKFRDKILCYADTPSTPNGAEMGKRLQKRMEQGFKFLKMDIGIRLLKDIPGTLIAPPGML
;
A
#
# COMPACT_ATOMS: atom_id res chain seq x y z
N GLY A 1 16.52 -7.07 27.52
CA GLY A 1 15.90 -6.40 26.37
C GLY A 1 14.42 -6.21 26.63
N GLU A 2 13.54 -6.92 25.93
CA GLU A 2 12.14 -7.28 26.28
C GLU A 2 11.83 -8.57 25.49
N ASN A 3 10.76 -9.31 25.81
CA ASN A 3 10.35 -10.48 25.02
C ASN A 3 9.64 -10.01 23.72
N PRO A 4 10.14 -10.34 22.51
CA PRO A 4 9.56 -9.88 21.25
C PRO A 4 8.15 -10.42 20.98
N CYS A 5 7.75 -11.51 21.63
CA CYS A 5 6.40 -12.06 21.52
C CYS A 5 5.34 -11.16 22.19
N ASN A 6 5.74 -10.17 23.00
CA ASN A 6 4.84 -9.17 23.58
C ASN A 6 4.60 -8.01 22.61
N VAL A 7 4.17 -8.30 21.38
CA VAL A 7 4.10 -7.35 20.26
C VAL A 7 3.33 -6.07 20.63
N ASP A 8 2.07 -6.19 21.08
CA ASP A 8 1.22 -5.03 21.40
C ASP A 8 1.80 -4.18 22.55
N LYS A 9 2.36 -4.84 23.58
CA LYS A 9 3.01 -4.15 24.71
C LYS A 9 4.17 -3.28 24.22
N ILE A 10 5.06 -3.85 23.40
CA ILE A 10 6.21 -3.12 22.87
C ILE A 10 5.74 -2.02 21.92
N PHE A 11 4.78 -2.29 21.05
CA PHE A 11 4.25 -1.29 20.13
C PHE A 11 3.65 -0.09 20.87
N ARG A 12 2.83 -0.31 21.90
CA ARG A 12 2.26 0.77 22.73
C ARG A 12 3.32 1.63 23.39
N LYS A 13 4.44 1.05 23.82
CA LYS A 13 5.57 1.77 24.40
C LYS A 13 6.24 2.71 23.38
N ILE A 14 6.44 2.23 22.15
CA ILE A 14 7.14 3.00 21.11
C ILE A 14 6.22 3.89 20.27
N LYS A 15 4.90 3.67 20.31
CA LYS A 15 3.91 4.40 19.50
C LYS A 15 4.04 5.92 19.61
N GLN A 16 4.43 6.43 20.78
CA GLN A 16 4.69 7.85 21.03
C GLN A 16 5.76 8.48 20.11
N PHE A 17 6.65 7.66 19.53
CA PHE A 17 7.68 8.09 18.59
C PHE A 17 7.23 8.07 17.12
N GLY A 18 5.96 7.73 16.87
CA GLY A 18 5.32 7.79 15.55
C GLY A 18 4.18 8.81 15.51
N HIS A 19 3.69 9.11 14.31
CA HIS A 19 2.51 9.96 14.10
C HIS A 19 1.72 9.47 12.88
N HIS A 20 0.64 10.14 12.50
CA HIS A 20 -0.20 9.76 11.36
C HIS A 20 0.57 9.69 10.02
N ALA A 21 0.07 8.83 9.13
CA ALA A 21 0.57 8.63 7.77
C ALA A 21 2.08 8.31 7.72
N ARG A 22 2.84 9.00 6.86
CA ARG A 22 4.28 8.74 6.63
C ARG A 22 5.14 8.81 7.90
N GLN A 23 4.67 9.52 8.92
CA GLN A 23 5.39 9.68 10.18
C GLN A 23 5.32 8.42 11.07
N ALA A 24 4.43 7.45 10.76
CA ALA A 24 4.35 6.18 11.48
C ALA A 24 5.44 5.17 11.07
N GLY A 25 6.15 5.41 9.98
CA GLY A 25 6.98 4.40 9.32
C GLY A 25 7.98 3.70 10.24
N GLY A 26 8.63 4.45 11.13
CA GLY A 26 9.62 3.88 12.07
C GLY A 26 9.00 2.90 13.07
N VAL A 27 7.90 3.28 13.73
CA VAL A 27 7.24 2.42 14.73
C VAL A 27 6.54 1.22 14.07
N CYS A 28 5.98 1.40 12.87
CA CYS A 28 5.40 0.30 12.09
C CYS A 28 6.45 -0.71 11.64
N GLY A 29 7.64 -0.25 11.24
CA GLY A 29 8.74 -1.15 10.88
C GLY A 29 9.18 -2.05 12.04
N ILE A 30 9.22 -1.49 13.26
CA ILE A 30 9.51 -2.28 14.47
C ILE A 30 8.40 -3.30 14.74
N GLU A 31 7.13 -2.91 14.65
CA GLU A 31 5.99 -3.82 14.86
C GLU A 31 5.96 -4.99 13.86
N MET A 32 6.23 -4.72 12.57
CA MET A 32 6.37 -5.77 11.56
C MET A 32 7.49 -6.76 11.90
N ALA A 33 8.64 -6.27 12.38
CA ALA A 33 9.75 -7.13 12.80
C ALA A 33 9.38 -7.97 14.05
N LEU A 34 8.63 -7.41 14.99
CA LEU A 34 8.12 -8.14 16.15
C LEU A 34 7.14 -9.24 15.74
N MET A 35 6.24 -8.98 14.80
CA MET A 35 5.31 -9.98 14.27
C MET A 35 6.04 -11.14 13.57
N ASP A 36 7.10 -10.86 12.81
CA ASP A 36 7.95 -11.88 12.20
C ASP A 36 8.70 -12.72 13.25
N LEU A 37 9.32 -12.07 14.25
CA LEU A 37 10.00 -12.77 15.34
C LEU A 37 9.05 -13.63 16.19
N ALA A 38 7.87 -13.11 16.51
CA ALA A 38 6.85 -13.85 17.26
C ALA A 38 6.36 -15.07 16.47
N GLY A 39 6.12 -14.93 15.16
CA GLY A 39 5.75 -16.03 14.29
C GLY A 39 6.82 -17.13 14.28
N LYS A 40 8.08 -16.74 14.10
CA LYS A 40 9.23 -17.65 14.17
C LYS A 40 9.36 -18.36 15.52
N ALA A 41 9.18 -17.63 16.63
CA ALA A 41 9.25 -18.20 17.98
C ALA A 41 8.13 -19.22 18.24
N TYR A 42 6.94 -18.99 17.70
CA TYR A 42 5.80 -19.90 17.82
C TYR A 42 5.73 -20.98 16.74
N GLY A 43 6.64 -20.97 15.76
CA GLY A 43 6.62 -21.92 14.64
C GLY A 43 5.42 -21.75 13.70
N VAL A 44 4.85 -20.54 13.63
CA VAL A 44 3.67 -20.23 12.80
C VAL A 44 3.95 -19.07 11.84
N PRO A 45 3.31 -19.04 10.66
CA PRO A 45 3.37 -17.86 9.80
C PRO A 45 2.74 -16.64 10.48
N ALA A 46 3.25 -15.43 10.21
CA ALA A 46 2.81 -14.20 10.89
C ALA A 46 1.29 -13.92 10.78
N TYR A 47 0.63 -14.32 9.69
CA TYR A 47 -0.83 -14.17 9.55
C TYR A 47 -1.60 -14.98 10.61
N GLN A 48 -1.01 -16.03 11.18
CA GLN A 48 -1.63 -16.83 12.23
C GLN A 48 -1.82 -16.00 13.50
N LEU A 49 -0.90 -15.07 13.78
CA LEU A 49 -1.01 -14.11 14.88
C LEU A 49 -2.12 -13.08 14.63
N ALA A 50 -2.48 -12.84 13.38
CA ALA A 50 -3.53 -11.91 12.96
C ALA A 50 -4.92 -12.55 12.83
N GLY A 51 -5.11 -13.76 13.37
CA GLY A 51 -6.41 -14.46 13.38
C GLY A 51 -6.51 -15.66 12.44
N GLY A 52 -5.43 -16.05 11.76
CA GLY A 52 -5.39 -17.26 10.96
C GLY A 52 -5.65 -17.04 9.46
N LYS A 53 -5.76 -18.15 8.73
CA LYS A 53 -5.89 -18.15 7.27
C LYS A 53 -7.36 -18.09 6.84
N PHE A 54 -7.78 -16.96 6.25
CA PHE A 54 -9.14 -16.75 5.74
C PHE A 54 -9.32 -17.10 4.26
N ARG A 55 -8.22 -17.31 3.53
CA ARG A 55 -8.21 -17.58 2.08
C ARG A 55 -6.90 -18.23 1.65
N ASP A 56 -6.96 -19.02 0.58
CA ASP A 56 -5.78 -19.69 0.00
C ASP A 56 -4.98 -18.80 -0.95
N LYS A 57 -5.64 -17.84 -1.59
CA LYS A 57 -5.04 -16.91 -2.56
C LYS A 57 -5.54 -15.50 -2.28
N ILE A 58 -4.66 -14.52 -2.52
CA ILE A 58 -5.00 -13.09 -2.44
C ILE A 58 -5.01 -12.54 -3.86
N LEU A 59 -6.04 -11.78 -4.20
CA LEU A 59 -6.11 -11.08 -5.47
C LEU A 59 -5.23 -9.83 -5.41
N CYS A 60 -4.21 -9.76 -6.24
CA CYS A 60 -3.36 -8.57 -6.37
C CYS A 60 -3.90 -7.64 -7.45
N TYR A 61 -3.78 -6.33 -7.23
CA TYR A 61 -3.97 -5.32 -8.27
C TYR A 61 -2.62 -4.95 -8.91
N ALA A 62 -2.64 -4.48 -10.15
CA ALA A 62 -1.46 -3.99 -10.83
C ALA A 62 -1.45 -2.46 -10.92
N ASP A 63 -0.39 -1.85 -10.38
CA ASP A 63 -0.06 -0.47 -10.67
C ASP A 63 0.47 -0.32 -12.10
N THR A 64 -0.07 0.64 -12.83
CA THR A 64 0.21 0.86 -14.25
C THR A 64 0.73 2.27 -14.46
N PRO A 65 2.00 2.44 -14.88
CA PRO A 65 2.59 3.76 -15.08
C PRO A 65 1.79 4.62 -16.07
N SER A 66 1.55 5.87 -15.68
CA SER A 66 0.81 6.83 -16.51
C SER A 66 1.61 7.33 -17.71
N THR A 67 0.88 7.86 -18.69
CA THR A 67 1.37 8.54 -19.89
C THR A 67 0.36 9.65 -20.24
N PRO A 68 0.77 10.78 -20.83
CA PRO A 68 -0.16 11.81 -21.29
C PRO A 68 -1.17 11.30 -22.33
N ASN A 69 -0.84 10.25 -23.07
CA ASN A 69 -1.72 9.70 -24.09
C ASN A 69 -2.67 8.63 -23.50
N GLY A 70 -3.96 8.94 -23.42
CA GLY A 70 -4.97 8.03 -22.87
C GLY A 70 -5.09 6.70 -23.63
N ALA A 71 -4.92 6.69 -24.95
CA ALA A 71 -4.96 5.45 -25.74
C ALA A 71 -3.75 4.55 -25.45
N GLU A 72 -2.57 5.14 -25.28
CA GLU A 72 -1.37 4.40 -24.85
C GLU A 72 -1.56 3.86 -23.42
N MET A 73 -2.17 4.63 -22.52
CA MET A 73 -2.51 4.17 -21.17
C MET A 73 -3.46 2.96 -21.21
N GLY A 74 -4.48 3.00 -22.07
CA GLY A 74 -5.38 1.87 -22.30
C GLY A 74 -4.64 0.61 -22.78
N LYS A 75 -3.67 0.74 -23.70
CA LYS A 75 -2.82 -0.37 -24.14
C LYS A 75 -1.97 -0.94 -22.99
N ARG A 76 -1.45 -0.09 -22.10
CA ARG A 76 -0.69 -0.56 -20.91
C ARG A 76 -1.58 -1.37 -19.95
N LEU A 77 -2.83 -0.94 -19.75
CA LEU A 77 -3.81 -1.67 -18.95
C LEU A 77 -4.16 -3.02 -19.58
N GLN A 78 -4.38 -3.08 -20.89
CA GLN A 78 -4.61 -4.35 -21.61
C GLN A 78 -3.45 -5.33 -21.41
N LYS A 79 -2.19 -4.87 -21.49
CA LYS A 79 -1.02 -5.71 -21.18
C LYS A 79 -1.02 -6.26 -19.76
N ARG A 80 -1.54 -5.53 -18.76
CA ARG A 80 -1.71 -6.07 -17.39
C ARG A 80 -2.79 -7.15 -17.35
N MET A 81 -3.87 -6.98 -18.10
CA MET A 81 -4.91 -8.01 -18.21
C MET A 81 -4.38 -9.29 -18.86
N GLU A 82 -3.56 -9.16 -19.90
CA GLU A 82 -2.87 -10.29 -20.55
C GLU A 82 -1.94 -11.03 -19.58
N GLN A 83 -1.35 -10.33 -18.59
CA GLN A 83 -0.59 -10.93 -17.48
C GLN A 83 -1.46 -11.62 -16.42
N GLY A 84 -2.79 -11.60 -16.57
CA GLY A 84 -3.74 -12.24 -15.66
C GLY A 84 -4.25 -11.35 -14.51
N PHE A 85 -3.88 -10.06 -14.47
CA PHE A 85 -4.42 -9.15 -13.47
C PHE A 85 -5.88 -8.81 -13.75
N LYS A 86 -6.70 -8.89 -12.72
CA LYS A 86 -8.14 -8.58 -12.79
C LYS A 86 -8.47 -7.20 -12.22
N PHE A 87 -7.61 -6.67 -11.34
CA PHE A 87 -7.76 -5.37 -10.72
C PHE A 87 -6.61 -4.48 -11.18
N LEU A 88 -6.93 -3.33 -11.72
CA LEU A 88 -5.97 -2.43 -12.34
C LEU A 88 -6.04 -1.07 -11.66
N LYS A 89 -4.88 -0.43 -11.49
CA LYS A 89 -4.77 0.96 -11.06
C LYS A 89 -4.12 1.78 -12.18
N MET A 90 -4.65 2.98 -12.39
CA MET A 90 -4.03 4.03 -13.21
C MET A 90 -4.11 5.36 -12.47
N ASP A 91 -3.09 6.19 -12.63
CA ASP A 91 -3.04 7.50 -11.99
C ASP A 91 -3.37 8.59 -13.02
N ILE A 92 -4.52 9.24 -12.86
CA ILE A 92 -4.94 10.40 -13.65
C ILE A 92 -4.80 11.64 -12.78
N GLY A 93 -3.63 12.27 -12.83
CA GLY A 93 -3.29 13.42 -12.01
C GLY A 93 -3.46 14.76 -12.73
N ILE A 94 -3.57 15.84 -11.95
CA ILE A 94 -3.69 17.24 -12.43
C ILE A 94 -2.63 17.57 -13.49
N ARG A 95 -1.38 17.13 -13.29
CA ARG A 95 -0.27 17.41 -14.22
C ARG A 95 -0.46 16.82 -15.62
N LEU A 96 -1.23 15.74 -15.74
CA LEU A 96 -1.54 15.13 -17.04
C LEU A 96 -2.67 15.88 -17.76
N LEU A 97 -3.54 16.53 -17.00
CA LEU A 97 -4.77 17.15 -17.50
C LEU A 97 -4.66 18.67 -17.68
N LYS A 98 -3.70 19.33 -17.03
CA LYS A 98 -3.61 20.81 -16.99
C LYS A 98 -3.62 21.51 -18.35
N ASP A 99 -3.11 20.86 -19.39
CA ASP A 99 -3.02 21.43 -20.74
C ASP A 99 -4.18 20.97 -21.65
N ILE A 100 -5.18 20.24 -21.12
CA ILE A 100 -6.34 19.73 -21.86
C ILE A 100 -7.58 20.56 -21.47
N PRO A 101 -8.13 21.40 -22.38
CA PRO A 101 -9.27 22.25 -22.09
C PRO A 101 -10.48 21.49 -21.52
N GLY A 102 -11.09 22.04 -20.48
CA GLY A 102 -12.30 21.48 -19.85
C GLY A 102 -12.08 20.25 -18.96
N THR A 103 -10.84 19.82 -18.72
CA THR A 103 -10.55 18.63 -17.90
C THR A 103 -10.21 18.93 -16.44
N LEU A 104 -10.02 20.20 -16.08
CA LEU A 104 -9.77 20.64 -14.71
C LEU A 104 -10.76 21.72 -14.27
N ILE A 105 -11.12 21.69 -13.00
CA ILE A 105 -11.89 22.72 -12.31
C ILE A 105 -11.11 23.09 -11.05
N ALA A 106 -10.86 24.38 -10.85
CA ALA A 106 -10.24 24.90 -9.64
C ALA A 106 -10.78 26.30 -9.31
N PRO A 107 -10.60 26.79 -8.07
CA PRO A 107 -10.92 28.17 -7.73
C PRO A 107 -10.11 29.16 -8.61
N PRO A 108 -10.61 30.39 -8.80
CA PRO A 108 -9.90 31.41 -9.57
C PRO A 108 -8.45 31.61 -9.08
N GLY A 109 -7.47 31.56 -10.00
CA GLY A 109 -6.04 31.76 -9.70
C GLY A 109 -5.27 30.53 -9.21
N MET A 110 -5.87 29.33 -9.20
CA MET A 110 -5.24 28.09 -8.71
C MET A 110 -4.69 27.15 -9.80
N LEU A 111 -4.91 27.44 -11.08
CA LEU A 111 -4.43 26.67 -12.24
C LEU A 111 -3.54 27.53 -13.15
#